data_AF-R9LHV1-F1
#
_entry.id   AF-R9LHV1-F1
#
_cell.length_a   1.000
_cell.length_b   1.000
_cell.length_c   1.000
_cell.angle_alpha   90.00
_cell.angle_beta   90.00
_cell.angle_gamma   90.00
#
_symmetry.space_group_name_H-M   'P 1'
#
loop_
_entity.id
_entity.type
_entity.pdbx_description
1 polymer ?
#
loop_
_entity_poly.entity_id
_entity_poly.type
_entity_poly.pdbx_seq_one_letter_code
_entity_poly.pdbx_strand_id
1 'polypeptide(L)'
;MTTVTYKLETFEGPLDLLLHLIDKAEIDIHQISISEITDQYLEYLQDMQELELEVTSEFLVMAATLLSIKSKQLLPKPPVIEMDDDFDYLFEEEEDPRDELIRKLIEYRKYKGIAAHLHEREWERSLIFSKEPEDLTPFMPEVQENPVKGLHAADLIAVFQKAMRRAAKRNTVARIHRDEISVKDRLKEVVSAFEHVGKGGRLLFSKLLHTEMSRHEIVVTFLAVLELMKMKQIVCYQNRLFDDIVMEWRGEGSIDEFSGIEIDY
;
A
#
# COMPACT_ATOMS: atom_id res chain seq x y z
N MET A 1 -39.75 -8.83 47.83
CA MET A 1 -38.94 -8.08 46.84
C MET A 1 -39.19 -8.73 45.49
N THR A 2 -40.03 -8.10 44.67
CA THR A 2 -40.40 -8.61 43.35
C THR A 2 -39.30 -8.23 42.39
N THR A 3 -38.40 -9.16 42.09
CA THR A 3 -37.33 -8.95 41.11
C THR A 3 -37.96 -8.97 39.72
N VAL A 4 -38.19 -7.78 39.15
CA VAL A 4 -38.60 -7.64 37.75
C VAL A 4 -37.34 -7.76 36.90
N THR A 5 -37.15 -8.92 36.27
CA THR A 5 -36.12 -9.16 35.26
C THR A 5 -36.54 -8.51 33.95
N TYR A 6 -36.12 -7.27 33.69
CA TYR A 6 -36.14 -6.71 32.34
C TYR A 6 -34.89 -7.22 31.59
N LYS A 7 -35.04 -8.29 30.81
CA LYS A 7 -34.10 -8.58 29.73
C LYS A 7 -34.57 -7.76 28.54
N LEU A 8 -33.84 -6.71 28.18
CA LEU A 8 -33.97 -6.12 26.85
C LEU A 8 -33.50 -7.17 25.85
N GLU A 9 -34.36 -7.50 24.89
CA GLU A 9 -34.02 -8.39 23.78
C GLU A 9 -32.99 -7.66 22.91
N THR A 10 -31.75 -8.16 22.88
CA THR A 10 -30.75 -7.68 21.92
C THR A 10 -31.13 -8.22 20.56
N PHE A 11 -31.60 -7.35 19.66
CA PHE A 11 -31.96 -7.72 18.30
C PHE A 11 -30.72 -7.76 17.40
N GLU A 12 -30.67 -8.76 16.51
CA GLU A 12 -29.60 -8.94 15.52
C GLU A 12 -29.86 -8.08 14.25
N GLY A 13 -30.34 -6.85 14.45
CA GLY A 13 -30.62 -5.87 13.40
C GLY A 13 -32.10 -5.49 13.22
N PRO A 14 -32.39 -4.56 12.28
CA PRO A 14 -33.73 -3.95 12.15
C PRO A 14 -34.80 -4.91 11.60
N LEU A 15 -34.42 -5.87 10.75
CA LEU A 15 -35.34 -6.89 10.25
C LEU A 15 -35.79 -7.84 11.36
N ASP A 16 -34.93 -8.08 12.35
CA ASP A 16 -35.22 -8.94 13.49
C ASP A 16 -36.24 -8.30 14.43
N LEU A 17 -36.05 -7.01 14.73
CA LEU A 17 -37.02 -6.21 15.47
C LEU A 17 -38.36 -6.16 14.74
N LEU A 18 -38.37 -5.96 13.41
CA LEU A 18 -39.60 -5.96 12.64
C LEU A 18 -40.32 -7.32 12.70
N LEU A 19 -39.60 -8.44 12.56
CA LEU A 19 -40.20 -9.77 12.74
C LEU A 19 -40.78 -9.93 14.15
N HIS A 20 -40.07 -9.51 15.19
CA HIS A 20 -40.58 -9.56 16.56
C HIS A 20 -41.89 -8.78 16.71
N LEU A 21 -41.97 -7.56 16.15
CA LEU A 21 -43.18 -6.74 16.20
C LEU A 21 -44.34 -7.38 15.42
N ILE A 22 -44.07 -7.98 14.25
CA ILE A 22 -45.07 -8.71 13.45
C ILE A 22 -45.59 -9.94 14.21
N ASP A 23 -44.69 -10.73 14.78
CA ASP A 23 -45.02 -11.93 15.54
C ASP A 23 -45.84 -11.57 16.80
N LYS A 24 -45.47 -10.48 17.50
CA LYS A 24 -46.19 -9.97 18.68
C LYS A 24 -47.60 -9.48 18.35
N ALA A 25 -47.81 -8.95 17.15
CA ALA A 25 -49.12 -8.49 16.69
C ALA A 25 -50.01 -9.63 16.15
N GLU A 26 -49.48 -10.85 16.02
CA GLU A 26 -50.16 -12.02 15.43
C GLU A 26 -50.67 -11.76 14.00
N ILE A 27 -49.96 -10.93 13.23
CA ILE A 27 -50.36 -10.52 11.87
C ILE A 27 -49.63 -11.40 10.84
N ASP A 28 -50.33 -11.78 9.76
CA ASP A 28 -49.68 -12.41 8.60
C ASP A 28 -48.68 -11.43 7.96
N ILE A 29 -47.46 -11.90 7.71
CA ILE A 29 -46.40 -11.13 7.05
C ILE A 29 -46.82 -10.54 5.69
N HIS A 30 -47.81 -11.14 5.02
CA HIS A 30 -48.36 -10.62 3.77
C HIS A 30 -49.44 -9.54 3.96
N GLN A 31 -49.98 -9.39 5.17
CA GLN A 31 -51.07 -8.48 5.51
C GLN A 31 -50.63 -7.33 6.42
N ILE A 32 -49.32 -7.07 6.52
CA ILE A 32 -48.78 -6.04 7.42
C ILE A 32 -49.31 -4.65 7.06
N SER A 33 -49.92 -4.00 8.04
CA SER A 33 -50.19 -2.56 8.01
C SER A 33 -48.89 -1.79 8.25
N ILE A 34 -48.32 -1.21 7.19
CA ILE A 34 -47.05 -0.46 7.32
C ILE A 34 -47.22 0.74 8.24
N SER A 35 -48.40 1.35 8.24
CA SER A 35 -48.67 2.47 9.13
C SER A 35 -48.46 2.09 10.59
N GLU A 36 -49.05 0.96 11.01
CA GLU A 36 -48.99 0.47 12.39
C GLU A 36 -47.59 -0.04 12.76
N ILE A 37 -46.94 -0.82 11.88
CA ILE A 37 -45.61 -1.35 12.16
C ILE A 37 -44.56 -0.24 12.23
N THR A 38 -44.72 0.81 11.43
CA THR A 38 -43.83 1.98 11.45
C THR A 38 -43.94 2.72 12.78
N ASP A 39 -45.16 2.91 13.28
CA ASP A 39 -45.37 3.61 14.56
C ASP A 39 -44.77 2.81 15.72
N GLN A 40 -44.99 1.50 15.77
CA GLN A 40 -44.39 0.61 16.78
C GLN A 40 -42.86 0.57 16.69
N TYR A 41 -42.31 0.55 15.48
CA TYR A 41 -40.86 0.54 15.26
C TYR A 41 -40.22 1.85 15.74
N LEU A 42 -40.85 2.99 15.47
CA LEU A 42 -40.35 4.30 15.92
C LEU A 42 -40.48 4.48 17.43
N GLU A 43 -41.56 3.99 18.04
CA GLU A 43 -41.73 3.96 19.50
C GLU A 43 -40.61 3.14 20.15
N TYR A 44 -40.34 1.93 19.65
CA TYR A 44 -39.25 1.10 20.16
C TYR A 44 -37.87 1.78 20.03
N LEU A 45 -37.63 2.46 18.91
CA LEU A 45 -36.37 3.17 18.67
C LEU A 45 -36.21 4.37 19.62
N GLN A 46 -37.31 5.09 19.93
CA GLN A 46 -37.30 6.16 20.93
C GLN A 46 -36.98 5.62 22.32
N ASP A 47 -37.62 4.53 22.74
CA ASP A 47 -37.35 3.88 24.02
C ASP A 47 -35.88 3.45 24.13
N MET A 48 -35.30 2.92 23.04
CA MET A 48 -33.88 2.57 22.99
C MET A 48 -32.96 3.79 23.17
N GLN A 49 -33.31 4.93 22.57
CA GLN A 49 -32.55 6.17 22.71
C GLN A 49 -32.63 6.75 24.12
N GLU A 50 -33.80 6.70 24.76
CA GLU A 50 -33.99 7.16 26.14
C GLU A 50 -33.22 6.30 27.14
N LEU A 51 -33.06 5.01 26.84
CA LEU A 51 -32.30 4.06 27.66
C LEU A 51 -30.78 4.06 27.40
N GLU A 52 -30.27 5.05 26.64
CA GLU A 52 -28.84 5.17 26.24
C GLU A 52 -28.27 3.93 25.53
N LEU A 53 -29.11 3.15 24.84
CA LEU A 53 -28.63 2.00 24.06
C LEU A 53 -27.97 2.47 22.77
N GLU A 54 -26.90 1.79 22.35
CA GLU A 54 -26.18 2.12 21.11
C GLU A 54 -27.06 1.79 19.89
N VAL A 55 -27.74 2.82 19.34
CA VAL A 55 -28.53 2.67 18.13
C VAL A 55 -27.60 2.64 16.92
N THR A 56 -27.61 1.52 16.18
CA THR A 56 -26.79 1.39 14.97
C THR A 56 -27.38 2.17 13.79
N SER A 57 -26.54 2.52 12.81
CA SER A 57 -26.97 3.24 11.59
C SER A 57 -28.03 2.47 10.79
N GLU A 58 -28.05 1.14 10.89
CA GLU A 58 -29.01 0.29 10.16
C GLU A 58 -30.44 0.49 10.65
N PHE A 59 -30.65 0.70 11.96
CA PHE A 59 -31.98 0.96 12.50
C PHE A 59 -32.55 2.29 12.01
N LEU A 60 -31.71 3.32 11.88
CA LEU A 60 -32.11 4.64 11.36
C LEU A 60 -32.43 4.58 9.86
N VAL A 61 -31.64 3.83 9.09
CA VAL A 61 -31.92 3.59 7.67
C VAL A 61 -33.28 2.92 7.51
N MET A 62 -33.57 1.88 8.29
CA MET A 62 -34.87 1.21 8.26
C MET A 62 -36.01 2.13 8.69
N ALA A 63 -35.82 2.97 9.73
CA ALA A 63 -36.82 3.97 10.13
C ALA A 63 -37.18 4.90 8.97
N ALA A 64 -36.17 5.42 8.26
CA ALA A 64 -36.38 6.26 7.09
C ALA A 64 -37.07 5.50 5.94
N THR A 65 -36.72 4.24 5.72
CA THR A 65 -37.40 3.37 4.74
C THR A 65 -38.87 3.18 5.06
N LEU A 66 -39.21 2.84 6.30
CA LEU A 66 -40.59 2.65 6.75
C LEU A 66 -41.42 3.93 6.63
N LEU A 67 -40.86 5.08 7.04
CA LEU A 67 -41.49 6.38 6.85
C LEU A 67 -41.73 6.72 5.38
N SER A 68 -40.78 6.38 4.50
CA SER A 68 -40.93 6.58 3.05
C SER A 68 -42.06 5.73 2.48
N ILE A 69 -42.14 4.45 2.87
CA ILE A 69 -43.22 3.54 2.45
C ILE A 69 -44.56 4.05 2.98
N LYS A 70 -44.65 4.39 4.27
CA LYS A 70 -45.87 4.96 4.90
C LYS A 70 -46.33 6.22 4.17
N SER A 71 -45.41 7.12 3.85
CA SER A 71 -45.73 8.35 3.10
C SER A 71 -46.26 8.04 1.71
N LYS A 72 -45.62 7.14 0.94
CA LYS A 72 -46.08 6.76 -0.41
C LYS A 72 -47.46 6.12 -0.38
N GLN A 73 -47.74 5.28 0.61
CA GLN A 73 -49.02 4.59 0.74
C GLN A 73 -50.19 5.50 1.12
N LEU A 74 -49.93 6.53 1.92
CA LEU A 74 -50.97 7.46 2.37
C LEU A 74 -51.25 8.59 1.36
N LEU A 75 -50.35 8.81 0.39
CA LEU A 75 -50.53 9.85 -0.62
C LEU A 75 -51.58 9.43 -1.67
N PRO A 76 -52.51 10.33 -2.06
CA PRO A 76 -53.47 10.04 -3.10
C PRO A 76 -52.73 9.80 -4.42
N LYS A 77 -53.07 8.69 -5.10
CA LYS A 77 -52.59 8.43 -6.46
C LYS A 77 -53.08 9.57 -7.37
N PRO A 78 -52.23 10.10 -8.27
CA PRO A 78 -52.68 11.10 -9.23
C PRO A 78 -53.88 10.55 -10.00
N PRO A 79 -54.90 11.40 -10.29
CA PRO A 79 -56.08 10.94 -11.00
C PRO A 79 -55.63 10.29 -12.31
N VAL A 80 -56.13 9.07 -12.56
CA VAL A 80 -55.98 8.41 -13.86
C VAL A 80 -56.66 9.34 -14.87
N ILE A 81 -55.87 10.00 -15.69
CA ILE A 81 -56.42 10.77 -16.81
C ILE A 81 -56.85 9.70 -17.82
N GLU A 82 -58.15 9.48 -17.95
CA GLU A 82 -58.73 8.69 -19.05
C GLU A 82 -58.33 9.37 -20.37
N MET A 83 -57.19 8.98 -20.92
CA MET A 83 -56.82 9.25 -22.31
C MET A 83 -57.11 7.98 -23.10
N ASP A 84 -57.70 8.13 -24.28
CA ASP A 84 -58.17 7.10 -25.23
C ASP A 84 -57.58 5.69 -25.05
N ASP A 85 -58.45 4.68 -25.19
CA ASP A 85 -58.27 3.21 -25.02
C ASP A 85 -56.95 2.58 -25.57
N ASP A 86 -56.13 3.32 -26.31
CA ASP A 86 -54.82 2.92 -26.82
C ASP A 86 -53.63 3.26 -25.88
N PHE A 87 -53.83 4.01 -24.78
CA PHE A 87 -52.74 4.40 -23.84
C PHE A 87 -52.75 3.65 -22.50
N ASP A 88 -53.73 2.77 -22.27
CA ASP A 88 -53.87 1.96 -21.04
C ASP A 88 -52.68 1.01 -20.79
N TYR A 89 -51.87 0.70 -21.80
CA TYR A 89 -50.67 -0.13 -21.66
C TYR A 89 -49.48 0.57 -20.97
N LEU A 90 -49.54 1.87 -20.71
CA LEU A 90 -48.47 2.63 -20.04
C LEU A 90 -48.67 2.84 -18.54
N PHE A 91 -49.83 2.47 -17.99
CA PHE A 91 -49.99 2.33 -16.55
C PHE A 91 -49.47 0.96 -16.13
N GLU A 92 -48.14 0.81 -16.07
CA GLU A 92 -47.54 -0.28 -15.32
C GLU A 92 -48.18 -0.29 -13.91
N GLU A 93 -48.69 -1.45 -13.49
CA GLU A 93 -49.10 -1.66 -12.10
C GLU A 93 -47.91 -1.27 -11.22
N GLU A 94 -47.97 -0.08 -10.60
CA GLU A 94 -46.99 0.33 -9.60
C GLU A 94 -46.89 -0.81 -8.57
N GLU A 95 -45.73 -1.49 -8.53
CA GLU A 95 -45.42 -2.51 -7.52
C GLU A 95 -45.77 -1.96 -6.14
N ASP A 96 -46.37 -2.77 -5.28
CA ASP A 96 -46.71 -2.33 -3.93
C ASP A 96 -45.40 -1.88 -3.27
N PRO A 97 -45.30 -0.64 -2.75
CA PRO A 97 -44.06 -0.14 -2.14
C PRO A 97 -43.58 -0.99 -0.95
N ARG A 98 -44.40 -1.95 -0.49
CA ARG A 98 -44.08 -2.94 0.55
C ARG A 98 -43.36 -4.19 0.04
N ASP A 99 -43.44 -4.52 -1.24
CA ASP A 99 -43.06 -5.85 -1.73
C ASP A 99 -41.60 -6.17 -1.46
N GLU A 100 -40.71 -5.18 -1.64
CA GLU A 100 -39.29 -5.34 -1.31
C GLU A 100 -39.06 -5.65 0.17
N LEU A 101 -39.78 -4.96 1.07
CA LEU A 101 -39.65 -5.15 2.51
C LEU A 101 -40.18 -6.53 2.92
N ILE A 102 -41.36 -6.92 2.42
CA ILE A 102 -41.96 -8.23 2.70
C ILE A 102 -41.02 -9.35 2.24
N ARG A 103 -40.44 -9.22 1.04
CA ARG A 103 -39.47 -10.20 0.52
C ARG A 103 -38.26 -10.35 1.44
N LYS A 104 -37.68 -9.23 1.91
CA LYS A 104 -36.56 -9.23 2.86
C LYS A 104 -36.93 -9.88 4.19
N LEU A 105 -38.12 -9.59 4.72
CA LEU A 105 -38.59 -10.18 5.99
C LEU A 105 -38.80 -11.70 5.86
N ILE A 106 -39.38 -12.18 4.76
CA ILE A 106 -39.55 -13.62 4.49
C ILE A 106 -38.20 -14.32 4.38
N GLU A 107 -37.26 -13.72 3.65
CA GLU A 107 -35.91 -14.27 3.48
C GLU A 107 -35.16 -14.31 4.83
N TYR A 108 -35.22 -13.24 5.61
CA TYR A 108 -34.63 -13.20 6.94
C TYR A 108 -35.27 -14.24 7.87
N ARG A 109 -36.61 -14.38 7.89
CA ARG A 109 -37.32 -15.41 8.68
C ARG A 109 -36.85 -16.82 8.31
N LYS A 110 -36.66 -17.10 7.03
CA LYS A 110 -36.13 -18.38 6.54
C LYS A 110 -34.73 -18.65 7.11
N TYR A 111 -33.81 -17.69 7.00
CA TYR A 111 -32.45 -17.87 7.52
C TYR A 111 -32.40 -17.94 9.05
N LYS A 112 -33.25 -17.19 9.76
CA LYS A 112 -33.41 -17.29 11.22
C LYS A 112 -33.83 -18.70 11.63
N GLY A 113 -34.78 -19.31 10.91
CA GLY A 113 -35.18 -20.71 11.12
C GLY A 113 -34.07 -21.72 10.82
N ILE A 114 -33.31 -21.53 9.73
CA ILE A 114 -32.16 -22.37 9.40
C ILE A 114 -31.07 -22.25 10.47
N ALA A 115 -30.78 -21.03 10.94
CA ALA A 115 -29.79 -20.79 11.99
C ALA A 115 -30.18 -21.48 13.30
N ALA A 116 -31.46 -21.41 13.71
CA ALA A 116 -31.96 -22.13 14.87
C ALA A 116 -31.77 -23.65 14.73
N HIS A 117 -32.08 -24.22 13.56
CA HIS A 117 -31.87 -25.64 13.30
C HIS A 117 -30.38 -26.02 13.29
N LEU A 118 -29.51 -25.17 12.74
CA LEU A 118 -28.06 -25.40 12.78
C LEU A 118 -27.51 -25.32 14.21
N HIS A 119 -28.04 -24.42 15.03
CA HIS A 119 -27.65 -24.30 16.44
C HIS A 119 -28.03 -25.57 17.23
N GLU A 120 -29.19 -26.15 16.98
CA GLU A 120 -29.57 -27.45 17.55
C GLU A 120 -28.58 -28.56 17.14
N ARG A 121 -28.19 -28.60 15.86
CA ARG A 121 -27.20 -29.58 15.37
C ARG A 121 -25.79 -29.35 15.91
N GLU A 122 -25.40 -28.09 16.10
CA GLU A 122 -24.14 -27.73 16.76
C GLU A 122 -24.15 -28.24 18.20
N TRP A 123 -25.24 -28.02 18.92
CA TRP A 123 -25.42 -28.52 20.28
C TRP A 123 -25.30 -30.04 20.33
N GLU A 124 -26.03 -30.77 19.47
CA GLU A 124 -25.91 -32.24 19.37
C GLU A 124 -24.47 -32.69 19.08
N ARG A 125 -23.77 -32.01 18.16
CA ARG A 125 -22.39 -32.34 17.80
C ARG A 125 -21.42 -32.09 18.97
N SER A 126 -21.67 -31.07 19.78
CA SER A 126 -20.85 -30.70 20.94
C SER A 126 -20.84 -31.79 22.03
N LEU A 127 -21.88 -32.63 22.08
CA LEU A 127 -21.97 -33.77 22.99
C LEU A 127 -21.08 -34.95 22.57
N ILE A 128 -20.51 -34.91 21.36
CA ILE A 128 -19.68 -36.00 20.80
C ILE A 128 -18.20 -35.60 20.89
N PHE A 129 -17.46 -36.27 21.78
CA PHE A 129 -16.02 -36.08 21.96
C PHE A 129 -15.22 -36.98 21.03
N SER A 130 -14.21 -36.41 20.35
CA SER A 130 -13.25 -37.15 19.53
C SER A 130 -11.87 -37.13 20.18
N LYS A 131 -11.07 -38.18 19.97
CA LYS A 131 -9.64 -38.16 20.31
C LYS A 131 -8.86 -37.32 19.30
N GLU A 132 -7.75 -36.75 19.75
CA GLU A 132 -6.77 -36.16 18.84
C GLU A 132 -6.23 -37.24 17.87
N PRO A 133 -5.90 -36.86 16.63
CA PRO A 133 -5.30 -37.79 15.67
C PRO A 133 -3.97 -38.32 16.22
N GLU A 134 -3.74 -39.63 16.07
CA GLU A 134 -2.47 -40.25 16.43
C GLU A 134 -1.36 -39.80 15.47
N ASP A 135 -0.15 -39.58 16.01
CA ASP A 135 1.02 -39.29 15.19
C ASP A 135 1.49 -40.58 14.48
N LEU A 136 1.20 -40.65 13.18
CA LEU A 136 1.60 -41.76 12.32
C LEU A 136 2.90 -41.48 11.56
N THR A 137 3.55 -40.33 11.80
CA THR A 137 4.83 -39.96 11.18
C THR A 137 5.88 -41.08 11.25
N PRO A 138 6.03 -41.83 12.35
CA PRO A 138 6.96 -42.97 12.43
C PRO A 138 6.66 -44.13 11.46
N PHE A 139 5.42 -44.24 10.98
CA PHE A 139 4.97 -45.28 10.06
C PHE A 139 4.82 -44.77 8.62
N MET A 140 5.05 -43.47 8.39
CA MET A 140 5.04 -42.91 7.05
C MET A 140 6.33 -43.32 6.34
N PRO A 141 6.24 -43.82 5.09
CA PRO A 141 7.43 -44.05 4.30
C PRO A 141 8.18 -42.72 4.12
N GLU A 142 9.52 -42.75 4.21
CA GLU A 142 10.35 -41.61 3.82
C GLU A 142 10.20 -41.37 2.32
N VAL A 143 9.19 -40.58 1.96
CA VAL A 143 9.04 -40.05 0.62
C VAL A 143 9.99 -38.87 0.55
N GLN A 144 10.95 -38.89 -0.38
CA GLN A 144 11.64 -37.67 -0.79
C GLN A 144 10.57 -36.70 -1.32
N GLU A 145 10.12 -35.78 -0.47
CA GLU A 145 9.19 -34.76 -0.90
C GLU A 145 9.86 -33.93 -1.99
N ASN A 146 9.14 -33.76 -3.10
CA ASN A 146 9.59 -32.87 -4.15
C ASN A 146 9.79 -31.47 -3.52
N PRO A 147 11.02 -30.91 -3.54
CA PRO A 147 11.32 -29.63 -2.89
C PRO A 147 10.56 -28.45 -3.49
N VAL A 148 9.91 -28.64 -4.65
CA VAL A 148 9.06 -27.65 -5.31
C VAL A 148 7.56 -27.99 -5.23
N LYS A 149 7.16 -28.94 -4.39
CA LYS A 149 5.75 -29.29 -4.17
C LYS A 149 4.98 -28.07 -3.65
N GLY A 150 3.91 -27.70 -4.33
CA GLY A 150 3.11 -26.52 -4.00
C GLY A 150 3.63 -25.20 -4.59
N LEU A 151 4.74 -25.20 -5.34
CA LEU A 151 5.15 -24.04 -6.13
C LEU A 151 4.49 -24.06 -7.50
N HIS A 152 3.93 -22.93 -7.90
CA HIS A 152 3.36 -22.71 -9.23
C HIS A 152 4.32 -21.86 -10.08
N ALA A 153 4.16 -21.93 -11.41
CA ALA A 153 4.96 -21.11 -12.33
C ALA A 153 4.84 -19.60 -12.04
N ALA A 154 3.68 -19.17 -11.51
CA ALA A 154 3.45 -17.78 -11.09
C ALA A 154 4.41 -17.32 -9.98
N ASP A 155 4.75 -18.21 -9.04
CA ASP A 155 5.68 -17.89 -7.94
C ASP A 155 7.09 -17.63 -8.47
N LEU A 156 7.52 -18.44 -9.45
CA LEU A 156 8.81 -18.27 -10.11
C LEU A 156 8.87 -16.95 -10.89
N ILE A 157 7.78 -16.58 -11.58
CA ILE A 157 7.66 -15.30 -12.28
C ILE A 157 7.73 -14.14 -11.29
N ALA A 158 7.03 -14.23 -10.16
CA ALA A 158 7.03 -13.18 -9.13
C ALA A 158 8.44 -12.98 -8.54
N VAL A 159 9.15 -14.08 -8.23
CA VAL A 159 10.54 -14.03 -7.74
C VAL A 159 11.47 -13.45 -8.80
N PHE A 160 11.32 -13.84 -10.07
CA PHE A 160 12.11 -13.30 -11.17
C PHE A 160 11.90 -11.80 -11.35
N GLN A 161 10.65 -11.33 -11.35
CA GLN A 161 10.32 -9.89 -11.43
C GLN A 161 10.90 -9.11 -10.24
N LYS A 162 10.83 -9.67 -9.03
CA LYS A 162 11.44 -9.07 -7.83
C LYS A 162 12.96 -8.98 -7.96
N ALA A 163 13.61 -10.02 -8.48
CA ALA A 163 15.05 -10.02 -8.74
C ALA A 163 15.44 -8.97 -9.80
N MET A 164 14.68 -8.87 -10.90
CA MET A 164 14.89 -7.87 -11.94
C MET A 164 14.72 -6.44 -11.43
N ARG A 165 13.69 -6.17 -10.61
CA ARG A 165 13.50 -4.85 -9.97
C ARG A 165 14.66 -4.50 -9.03
N ARG A 166 15.18 -5.49 -8.29
CA ARG A 166 16.34 -5.31 -7.40
C ARG A 166 17.62 -5.05 -8.20
N ALA A 167 17.82 -5.75 -9.32
CA ALA A 167 18.94 -5.54 -10.23
C ALA A 167 18.88 -4.15 -10.90
N ALA A 168 17.70 -3.74 -11.36
CA ALA A 168 17.48 -2.41 -11.92
C ALA A 168 17.76 -1.29 -10.89
N LYS A 169 17.31 -1.46 -9.63
CA LYS A 169 17.64 -0.54 -8.53
C LYS A 169 19.14 -0.50 -8.20
N ARG A 170 19.87 -1.60 -8.42
CA ARG A 170 21.34 -1.63 -8.27
C ARG A 170 22.06 -0.85 -9.37
N ASN A 171 21.47 -0.75 -10.56
CA ASN A 171 22.01 0.06 -11.65
C ASN A 171 21.65 1.54 -11.52
N THR A 172 20.74 1.90 -10.61
CA THR A 172 20.49 3.28 -10.18
C THR A 172 21.23 3.58 -8.87
N VAL A 173 22.52 3.25 -8.79
CA VAL A 173 23.38 4.00 -7.87
C VAL A 173 23.55 5.35 -8.54
N ALA A 174 23.04 6.41 -7.92
CA ALA A 174 23.38 7.77 -8.29
C ALA A 174 24.89 7.81 -8.53
N ARG A 175 25.34 8.24 -9.72
CA ARG A 175 26.75 8.54 -9.92
C ARG A 175 27.08 9.62 -8.91
N ILE A 176 27.61 9.22 -7.75
CA ILE A 176 28.34 10.09 -6.86
C ILE A 176 29.50 10.55 -7.72
N HIS A 177 29.37 11.74 -8.30
CA HIS A 177 30.52 12.42 -8.86
C HIS A 177 31.44 12.62 -7.67
N ARG A 178 32.62 11.97 -7.69
CA ARG A 178 33.70 12.35 -6.79
C ARG A 178 34.01 13.82 -7.09
N ASP A 179 34.22 14.61 -6.05
CA ASP A 179 34.55 16.04 -6.15
C ASP A 179 35.62 16.24 -7.23
N GLU A 180 35.34 17.12 -8.19
CA GLU A 180 36.27 17.44 -9.28
C GLU A 180 37.51 18.10 -8.67
N ILE A 181 38.65 17.40 -8.69
CA ILE A 181 39.93 17.96 -8.21
C ILE A 181 40.27 19.15 -9.11
N SER A 182 40.36 20.36 -8.52
CA SER A 182 40.74 21.56 -9.25
C SER A 182 42.19 21.45 -9.74
N VAL A 183 42.50 22.04 -10.89
CA VAL A 183 43.87 22.11 -11.41
C VAL A 183 44.82 22.80 -10.40
N LYS A 184 44.30 23.75 -9.61
CA LYS A 184 45.05 24.42 -8.53
C LYS A 184 45.50 23.44 -7.46
N ASP A 185 44.61 22.57 -7.02
CA ASP A 185 44.90 21.60 -5.97
C ASP A 185 45.90 20.56 -6.48
N ARG A 186 45.73 20.13 -7.73
CA ARG A 186 46.67 19.21 -8.37
C ARG A 186 48.06 19.82 -8.57
N LEU A 187 48.15 21.10 -8.88
CA LEU A 187 49.43 21.80 -9.01
C LEU A 187 50.19 21.79 -7.67
N LYS A 188 49.50 22.05 -6.55
CA LYS A 188 50.11 21.98 -5.20
C LYS A 188 50.66 20.59 -4.90
N GLU A 189 49.91 19.54 -5.23
CA GLU A 189 50.37 18.16 -5.05
C GLU A 189 51.63 17.88 -5.87
N VAL A 190 51.68 18.29 -7.13
CA VAL A 190 52.86 18.09 -7.99
C VAL A 190 54.07 18.85 -7.46
N VAL A 191 53.91 20.11 -7.02
CA VAL A 191 54.99 20.89 -6.41
C VAL A 191 55.47 20.23 -5.12
N SER A 192 54.56 19.80 -4.26
CA SER A 192 54.92 19.09 -3.02
C SER A 192 55.71 17.81 -3.30
N ALA A 193 55.39 17.08 -4.38
CA ALA A 193 56.13 15.90 -4.77
C ALA A 193 57.59 16.24 -5.13
N PHE A 194 57.85 17.40 -5.74
CA PHE A 194 59.22 17.87 -6.01
C PHE A 194 59.93 18.37 -4.75
N GLU A 195 59.23 19.02 -3.81
CA GLU A 195 59.81 19.44 -2.54
C GLU A 195 60.36 18.25 -1.72
N HIS A 196 59.66 17.11 -1.74
CA HIS A 196 60.10 15.88 -1.08
C HIS A 196 61.39 15.28 -1.70
N VAL A 197 61.67 15.56 -2.97
CA VAL A 197 62.84 15.05 -3.70
C VAL A 197 64.05 16.00 -3.58
N GLY A 198 63.80 17.27 -3.29
CA GLY A 198 64.82 18.31 -3.07
C GLY A 198 65.24 19.06 -4.35
N LYS A 199 66.08 20.10 -4.19
CA LYS A 199 66.52 20.99 -5.28
C LYS A 199 67.23 20.20 -6.40
N GLY A 200 66.77 20.34 -7.64
CA GLY A 200 67.26 19.59 -8.80
C GLY A 200 66.72 18.16 -8.91
N GLY A 201 65.71 17.83 -8.10
CA GLY A 201 65.02 16.54 -8.12
C GLY A 201 64.39 16.25 -9.48
N ARG A 202 64.50 14.99 -9.91
CA ARG A 202 63.88 14.47 -11.12
C ARG A 202 62.77 13.50 -10.76
N LEU A 203 61.60 13.69 -11.34
CA LEU A 203 60.45 12.82 -11.19
C LEU A 203 59.98 12.33 -12.55
N LEU A 204 59.50 11.10 -12.59
CA LEU A 204 58.85 10.55 -13.76
C LEU A 204 57.37 10.95 -13.74
N PHE A 205 56.81 11.35 -14.88
CA PHE A 205 55.40 11.69 -14.97
C PHE A 205 54.50 10.51 -14.59
N SER A 206 54.88 9.29 -14.97
CA SER A 206 54.16 8.08 -14.55
C SER A 206 54.04 7.91 -13.03
N LYS A 207 54.97 8.48 -12.24
CA LYS A 207 54.94 8.40 -10.78
C LYS A 207 53.89 9.32 -10.15
N LEU A 208 53.44 10.35 -10.88
CA LEU A 208 52.29 11.18 -10.49
C LEU A 208 50.95 10.51 -10.80
N LEU A 209 50.97 9.40 -11.55
CA LEU A 209 49.78 8.64 -11.93
C LEU A 209 49.68 7.37 -11.08
N HIS A 210 48.53 7.17 -10.44
CA HIS A 210 48.23 5.94 -9.68
C HIS A 210 47.20 5.09 -10.42
N THR A 211 47.24 3.77 -10.19
CA THR A 211 46.42 2.78 -10.92
C THR A 211 44.91 2.99 -10.80
N GLU A 212 44.45 3.69 -9.76
CA GLU A 212 43.03 3.95 -9.49
C GLU A 212 42.55 5.34 -9.96
N MET A 213 43.39 6.11 -10.67
CA MET A 213 43.01 7.46 -11.11
C MET A 213 41.98 7.46 -12.23
N SER A 214 41.05 8.40 -12.16
CA SER A 214 40.04 8.60 -13.20
C SER A 214 40.62 9.33 -14.42
N ARG A 215 39.96 9.18 -15.59
CA ARG A 215 40.37 9.89 -16.81
C ARG A 215 40.44 11.40 -16.62
N HIS A 216 39.54 11.98 -15.82
CA HIS A 216 39.53 13.40 -15.53
C HIS A 216 40.75 13.82 -14.68
N GLU A 217 41.09 13.05 -13.65
CA GLU A 217 42.26 13.32 -12.81
C GLU A 217 43.57 13.22 -13.61
N ILE A 218 43.68 12.28 -14.54
CA ILE A 218 44.84 12.16 -15.44
C ILE A 218 44.97 13.43 -16.29
N VAL A 219 43.86 13.93 -16.87
CA VAL A 219 43.84 15.16 -17.67
C VAL A 219 44.22 16.38 -16.83
N VAL A 220 43.66 16.51 -15.62
CA VAL A 220 43.97 17.61 -14.70
C VAL A 220 45.44 17.60 -14.27
N THR A 221 46.01 16.41 -14.02
CA THR A 221 47.44 16.25 -13.68
C THR A 221 48.32 16.69 -14.84
N PHE A 222 47.94 16.34 -16.07
CA PHE A 222 48.69 16.75 -17.26
C PHE A 222 48.62 18.26 -17.48
N LEU A 223 47.45 18.89 -17.31
CA LEU A 223 47.29 20.34 -17.38
C LEU A 223 48.14 21.06 -16.32
N ALA A 224 48.18 20.55 -15.09
CA ALA A 224 49.02 21.12 -14.04
C ALA A 224 50.52 21.08 -14.40
N VAL A 225 51.00 19.98 -14.98
CA VAL A 225 52.39 19.87 -15.46
C VAL A 225 52.67 20.84 -16.61
N LEU A 226 51.76 20.97 -17.57
CA LEU A 226 51.90 21.94 -18.65
C LEU A 226 51.94 23.39 -18.14
N GLU A 227 51.14 23.70 -17.12
CA GLU A 227 51.14 25.03 -16.51
C GLU A 227 52.46 25.31 -15.79
N LEU A 228 53.02 24.33 -15.07
CA LEU A 228 54.35 24.44 -14.45
C LEU A 228 55.47 24.60 -15.49
N MET A 229 55.36 23.94 -16.65
CA MET A 229 56.30 24.13 -17.78
C MET A 229 56.19 25.55 -18.36
N LYS A 230 54.96 26.05 -18.55
CA LYS A 230 54.69 27.41 -19.02
C LYS A 230 55.27 28.46 -18.07
N MET A 231 55.18 28.23 -16.76
CA MET A 231 55.78 29.06 -15.71
C MET A 231 57.31 28.87 -15.57
N LYS A 232 57.92 28.00 -16.40
CA LYS A 232 59.35 27.67 -16.40
C LYS A 232 59.88 27.09 -15.06
N GLN A 233 58.99 26.54 -14.24
CA GLN A 233 59.35 25.93 -12.95
C GLN A 233 59.87 24.51 -13.12
N ILE A 234 59.43 23.81 -14.17
CA ILE A 234 59.89 22.47 -14.52
C ILE A 234 60.34 22.41 -15.98
N VAL A 235 61.30 21.53 -16.26
CA VAL A 235 61.70 21.17 -17.62
C VAL A 235 61.44 19.70 -17.83
N CYS A 236 60.71 19.38 -18.89
CA CYS A 236 60.34 18.02 -19.24
C CYS A 236 61.10 17.57 -20.48
N TYR A 237 61.63 16.35 -20.46
CA TYR A 237 62.29 15.75 -21.62
C TYR A 237 62.02 14.24 -21.67
N GLN A 238 62.14 13.66 -22.86
CA GLN A 238 62.03 12.23 -23.10
C GLN A 238 63.32 11.73 -23.75
N ASN A 239 63.81 10.58 -23.30
CA ASN A 239 65.05 10.01 -23.83
C ASN A 239 64.82 9.33 -25.19
N ARG A 240 63.62 8.78 -25.45
CA ARG A 240 63.19 8.21 -26.74
C ARG A 240 61.72 8.54 -27.00
N LEU A 241 61.29 8.39 -28.25
CA LEU A 241 59.88 8.55 -28.62
C LEU A 241 59.03 7.54 -27.82
N PHE A 242 57.97 8.04 -27.18
CA PHE A 242 57.03 7.29 -26.33
C PHE A 242 57.61 6.70 -25.03
N ASP A 243 58.83 7.10 -24.64
CA ASP A 243 59.32 6.83 -23.28
C ASP A 243 58.63 7.73 -22.26
N ASP A 244 58.75 7.37 -20.98
CA ASP A 244 58.22 8.16 -19.88
C ASP A 244 58.81 9.58 -19.85
N ILE A 245 58.01 10.54 -19.42
CA ILE A 245 58.41 11.95 -19.38
C ILE A 245 59.18 12.18 -18.09
N VAL A 246 60.45 12.56 -18.22
CA VAL A 246 61.29 12.97 -17.09
C VAL A 246 61.07 14.46 -16.86
N MET A 247 60.64 14.79 -15.65
CA MET A 247 60.39 16.16 -15.20
C MET A 247 61.49 16.57 -14.21
N GLU A 248 62.20 17.65 -14.51
CA GLU A 248 63.28 18.19 -13.68
C GLU A 248 62.85 19.54 -13.09
N TRP A 249 62.94 19.68 -11.77
CA TRP A 249 62.61 20.92 -11.08
C TRP A 249 63.70 21.98 -11.26
N ARG A 250 63.33 23.16 -11.76
CA ARG A 250 64.21 24.33 -11.95
C ARG A 250 63.79 25.57 -11.15
N GLY A 251 62.64 25.52 -10.49
CA GLY A 251 62.07 26.63 -9.73
C GLY A 251 62.76 26.91 -8.40
N GLU A 252 62.65 28.16 -7.93
CA GLU A 252 62.97 28.55 -6.54
C GLU A 252 61.70 28.88 -5.70
N GLY A 253 60.50 28.74 -6.29
CA GLY A 253 59.24 29.13 -5.65
C GLY A 253 58.70 28.13 -4.63
N SER A 254 58.15 28.65 -3.52
CA SER A 254 57.42 27.92 -2.47
C SER A 254 55.93 27.84 -2.80
N ILE A 255 55.23 26.82 -2.29
CA ILE A 255 53.78 26.56 -2.47
C ILE A 255 52.89 27.82 -2.30
N ASP A 256 53.29 28.77 -1.45
CA ASP A 256 52.52 29.99 -1.17
C ASP A 256 52.41 30.98 -2.35
N GLU A 257 53.37 31.00 -3.29
CA GLU A 257 53.34 31.88 -4.46
C GLU A 257 52.28 31.50 -5.50
N PHE A 258 51.77 30.26 -5.42
CA PHE A 258 50.83 29.70 -6.40
C PHE A 258 49.36 29.82 -5.96
N SER A 259 49.10 30.38 -4.78
CA SER A 259 47.76 30.52 -4.19
C SER A 259 46.92 31.66 -4.81
N GLY A 260 47.56 32.69 -5.36
CA GLY A 260 46.91 33.89 -5.92
C GLY A 260 46.75 33.90 -7.45
N ILE A 261 47.08 32.82 -8.14
CA ILE A 261 47.09 32.80 -9.61
C ILE A 261 45.66 32.55 -10.13
N GLU A 262 45.09 33.49 -10.88
CA GLU A 262 43.89 33.26 -11.68
C GLU A 262 44.25 32.35 -12.86
N ILE A 263 43.63 31.17 -12.88
CA ILE A 263 43.77 30.23 -13.99
C ILE A 263 42.57 30.48 -14.89
N ASP A 264 42.79 31.21 -15.97
CA ASP A 264 41.78 31.48 -16.98
C ASP A 264 41.81 30.34 -18.02
N TYR A 265 40.66 29.74 -18.29
CA TYR A 265 40.47 28.67 -19.27
C TYR A 265 39.51 29.11 -20.38
#